data_AF-A0A972X9E2-F1
#
_entry.id   AF-A0A972X9E2-F1
#
_cell.length_a   1.000
_cell.length_b   1.000
_cell.length_c   1.000
_cell.angle_alpha   90.00
_cell.angle_beta   90.00
_cell.angle_gamma   90.00
#
_symmetry.space_group_name_H-M   'P 1'
#
loop_
_entity.id
_entity.type
_entity.pdbx_description
1 polymer ?
#
loop_
_entity_poly.entity_id
_entity_poly.type
_entity_poly.pdbx_seq_one_letter_code
_entity_poly.pdbx_strand_id
1 'polypeptide(L)'
;MQFSKANAKIEALAAVAELLEYLAHDRTVYSFDLISGHSCPMARDCKSRAVIGDDGRRHIEDGPDTLFRCFSASQEVQYTALFNVRNGNFVALRGLTTDEMVEAITAAMPDDLGICRIHVGGDMFSEAYFLAWVEVARRNPDRLFYAYTKSLPYWVKNRAAVEALPNLVLTASRGGRCDSMIEEHGLRSVQVCYTEAEAGVLPIDHDDSHAACPSLRGDDFALLLHGTQPKGTEAAEALKALRKSGTKHSYSRKAVA
;
A
#
# COMPACT_ATOMS: atom_id res chain seq x y z
N MET A 1 0.35 -9.24 -16.55
CA MET A 1 0.21 -8.53 -15.27
C MET A 1 -1.04 -9.04 -14.57
N GLN A 2 -1.17 -8.85 -13.26
CA GLN A 2 -2.25 -9.45 -12.50
C GLN A 2 -2.64 -8.59 -11.29
N PHE A 3 -3.96 -8.37 -11.12
CA PHE A 3 -4.57 -7.89 -9.89
C PHE A 3 -4.78 -9.04 -8.91
N SER A 4 -4.67 -8.76 -7.63
CA SER A 4 -4.92 -9.73 -6.56
C SER A 4 -6.31 -9.50 -5.97
N LYS A 5 -7.03 -10.59 -5.70
CA LYS A 5 -8.29 -10.52 -4.95
C LYS A 5 -8.05 -9.94 -3.55
N ALA A 6 -9.11 -9.35 -2.99
CA ALA A 6 -9.10 -8.81 -1.64
C ALA A 6 -8.49 -9.77 -0.61
N ASN A 7 -7.65 -9.22 0.26
CA ASN A 7 -7.27 -9.90 1.50
C ASN A 7 -8.31 -9.60 2.59
N ALA A 8 -8.21 -10.29 3.73
CA ALA A 8 -9.16 -10.12 4.83
C ALA A 8 -9.26 -8.67 5.35
N LYS A 9 -8.22 -7.84 5.20
CA LYS A 9 -8.27 -6.43 5.61
C LYS A 9 -9.21 -5.65 4.69
N ILE A 10 -9.02 -5.75 3.38
CA ILE A 10 -9.76 -4.92 2.42
C ILE A 10 -11.13 -5.50 2.03
N GLU A 11 -11.42 -6.76 2.37
CA GLU A 11 -12.78 -7.31 2.34
C GLU A 11 -13.72 -6.57 3.30
N ALA A 12 -13.20 -6.04 4.42
CA ALA A 12 -14.00 -5.29 5.39
C ALA A 12 -14.54 -3.96 4.83
N LEU A 13 -13.97 -3.44 3.73
CA LEU A 13 -14.50 -2.26 3.04
C LEU A 13 -15.93 -2.47 2.53
N ALA A 14 -16.34 -3.72 2.29
CA ALA A 14 -17.72 -4.05 1.90
C ALA A 14 -18.76 -3.80 3.01
N ALA A 15 -18.33 -3.52 4.24
CA ALA A 15 -19.20 -3.14 5.35
C ALA A 15 -19.31 -1.61 5.54
N VAL A 16 -18.55 -0.81 4.78
CA VAL A 16 -18.50 0.65 4.93
C VAL A 16 -19.55 1.30 4.03
N ALA A 17 -20.54 1.97 4.63
CA ALA A 17 -21.70 2.51 3.93
C ALA A 17 -21.35 3.44 2.75
N GLU A 18 -20.36 4.32 2.92
CA GLU A 18 -19.89 5.24 1.87
C GLU A 18 -19.28 4.51 0.66
N LEU A 19 -18.72 3.31 0.87
CA LEU A 19 -18.04 2.55 -0.17
C LEU A 19 -18.97 1.62 -0.96
N LEU A 20 -20.22 1.45 -0.50
CA LEU A 20 -21.17 0.53 -1.12
C LEU A 20 -21.54 0.91 -2.56
N GLU A 21 -21.47 2.18 -2.93
CA GLU A 21 -21.73 2.61 -4.31
C GLU A 21 -20.72 2.01 -5.30
N TYR A 22 -19.45 1.89 -4.91
CA TYR A 22 -18.40 1.30 -5.73
C TYR A 22 -18.45 -0.23 -5.77
N LEU A 23 -19.17 -0.84 -4.83
CA LEU A 23 -19.35 -2.29 -4.69
C LEU A 23 -20.75 -2.76 -5.15
N ALA A 24 -21.53 -1.86 -5.74
CA ALA A 24 -22.79 -2.20 -6.38
C ALA A 24 -22.55 -3.07 -7.63
N HIS A 25 -23.60 -3.75 -8.11
CA HIS A 25 -23.57 -4.54 -9.34
C HIS A 25 -22.48 -5.63 -9.36
N ASP A 26 -22.37 -6.38 -8.26
CA ASP A 26 -21.42 -7.49 -8.07
C ASP A 26 -19.93 -7.09 -8.14
N ARG A 27 -19.64 -5.78 -8.06
CA ARG A 27 -18.26 -5.29 -7.99
C ARG A 27 -17.59 -5.66 -6.66
N THR A 28 -16.29 -5.86 -6.71
CA THR A 28 -15.49 -6.25 -5.55
C THR A 28 -14.20 -5.45 -5.42
N VAL A 29 -13.44 -5.74 -4.36
CA VAL A 29 -12.18 -5.10 -4.03
C VAL A 29 -11.01 -5.89 -4.59
N TYR A 30 -10.08 -5.19 -5.23
CA TYR A 30 -8.83 -5.75 -5.72
C TYR A 30 -7.64 -4.93 -5.20
N SER A 31 -6.45 -5.51 -5.25
CA SER A 31 -5.20 -4.76 -5.18
C SER A 31 -4.36 -4.95 -6.42
N PHE A 32 -3.63 -3.91 -6.80
CA PHE A 32 -2.55 -4.01 -7.77
C PHE A 32 -1.24 -3.78 -7.04
N ASP A 33 -0.43 -4.84 -6.92
CA ASP A 33 0.77 -4.82 -6.10
C ASP A 33 2.04 -4.88 -6.97
N LEU A 34 3.09 -4.24 -6.48
CA LEU A 34 4.45 -4.33 -7.00
C LEU A 34 5.39 -4.94 -5.95
N ILE A 35 6.59 -5.32 -6.37
CA ILE A 35 7.58 -5.93 -5.47
C ILE A 35 8.12 -4.90 -4.46
N SER A 36 8.02 -5.23 -3.17
CA SER A 36 8.33 -4.32 -2.08
C SER A 36 9.84 -4.05 -1.98
N GLY A 37 10.20 -2.83 -1.58
CA GLY A 37 11.59 -2.39 -1.45
C GLY A 37 12.31 -2.14 -2.78
N HIS A 38 12.04 -2.92 -3.83
CA HIS A 38 12.56 -2.70 -5.18
C HIS A 38 11.81 -1.58 -5.90
N SER A 39 10.48 -1.57 -5.83
CA SER A 39 9.61 -0.53 -6.42
C SER A 39 9.36 0.67 -5.50
N CYS A 40 10.00 0.73 -4.33
CA CYS A 40 9.77 1.76 -3.32
C CYS A 40 10.95 2.75 -3.27
N PRO A 41 11.10 3.69 -4.23
CA PRO A 41 12.30 4.50 -4.33
C PRO A 41 12.54 5.30 -3.05
N MET A 42 11.50 5.92 -2.49
CA MET A 42 11.59 6.86 -1.36
C MET A 42 11.40 6.23 0.03
N ALA A 43 11.22 4.91 0.14
CA ALA A 43 11.13 4.26 1.44
C ALA A 43 12.48 4.34 2.20
N ARG A 44 12.42 4.64 3.50
CA ARG A 44 13.58 4.71 4.40
C ARG A 44 13.38 3.75 5.57
N ASP A 45 12.47 4.07 6.48
CA ASP A 45 12.32 3.36 7.77
C ASP A 45 11.81 1.93 7.59
N CYS A 46 11.11 1.66 6.47
CA CYS A 46 10.59 0.35 6.12
C CYS A 46 11.26 -0.28 4.89
N LYS A 47 12.46 0.15 4.51
CA LYS A 47 13.12 -0.25 3.26
C LYS A 47 13.65 -1.69 3.34
N SER A 48 12.76 -2.68 3.22
CA SER A 48 13.12 -4.10 3.13
C SER A 48 12.75 -4.69 1.76
N ARG A 49 13.52 -5.66 1.28
CA ARG A 49 13.28 -6.34 0.00
C ARG A 49 13.56 -7.84 0.07
N ALA A 50 12.83 -8.62 -0.70
CA ALA A 50 13.17 -10.02 -0.97
C ALA A 50 14.27 -10.08 -2.05
N VAL A 51 15.34 -10.83 -1.80
CA VAL A 51 16.46 -11.06 -2.72
C VAL A 51 16.66 -12.55 -2.93
N ILE A 52 16.99 -12.94 -4.16
CA ILE A 52 17.33 -14.32 -4.50
C ILE A 52 18.85 -14.46 -4.33
N GLY A 53 19.28 -15.33 -3.42
CA GLY A 53 20.69 -15.66 -3.21
C GLY A 53 21.23 -16.60 -4.30
N ASP A 54 22.53 -16.86 -4.25
CA ASP A 54 23.23 -17.73 -5.21
C ASP A 54 22.71 -19.18 -5.21
N ASP A 55 22.13 -19.60 -4.08
CA ASP A 55 21.49 -20.92 -3.92
C ASP A 55 20.06 -20.99 -4.50
N GLY A 56 19.59 -19.91 -5.14
CA GLY A 56 18.26 -19.77 -5.69
C GLY A 56 17.16 -19.57 -4.64
N ARG A 57 17.49 -19.49 -3.35
CA ARG A 57 16.52 -19.24 -2.29
C ARG A 57 16.34 -17.75 -2.07
N ARG A 58 15.15 -17.37 -1.60
CA ARG A 58 14.87 -15.99 -1.21
C ARG A 58 15.23 -15.75 0.24
N HIS A 59 15.90 -14.65 0.52
CA HIS A 59 16.08 -14.07 1.85
C HIS A 59 15.62 -12.62 1.87
N ILE A 60 15.46 -12.06 3.07
CA ILE A 60 15.11 -10.65 3.26
C ILE A 60 16.39 -9.85 3.46
N GLU A 61 16.46 -8.69 2.81
CA GLU A 61 17.47 -7.67 3.05
C GLU A 61 16.79 -6.39 3.52
N ASP A 62 17.24 -5.86 4.66
CA ASP A 62 16.83 -4.56 5.17
C ASP A 62 17.85 -3.50 4.72
N GLY A 63 17.36 -2.31 4.37
CA GLY A 63 18.18 -1.15 4.07
C GLY A 63 18.86 -0.59 5.33
N PRO A 64 19.90 0.23 5.17
CA PRO A 64 20.73 0.70 6.28
C PRO A 64 19.97 1.50 7.34
N ASP A 65 18.91 2.22 6.93
CA ASP A 65 18.10 3.07 7.80
C ASP A 65 16.79 2.40 8.25
N THR A 66 16.66 1.08 8.06
CA THR A 66 15.41 0.36 8.39
C THR A 66 15.20 0.33 9.90
N LEU A 67 14.08 0.90 10.36
CA LEU A 67 13.64 0.87 11.76
C LEU A 67 12.68 -0.29 12.03
N PHE A 68 11.82 -0.59 11.05
CA PHE A 68 10.91 -1.73 11.08
C PHE A 68 10.83 -2.38 9.70
N ARG A 69 10.77 -3.70 9.67
CA ARG A 69 10.75 -4.46 8.41
C ARG A 69 9.41 -4.32 7.70
N CYS A 70 9.45 -4.11 6.40
CA CYS A 70 8.24 -4.14 5.56
C CYS A 70 7.58 -5.53 5.65
N PHE A 71 6.32 -5.58 6.10
CA PHE A 71 5.58 -6.84 6.20
C PHE A 71 5.45 -7.51 4.83
N SER A 72 5.25 -6.71 3.77
CA SER A 72 5.02 -7.17 2.41
C SER A 72 6.28 -7.80 1.81
N ALA A 73 7.46 -7.21 2.03
CA ALA A 73 8.74 -7.81 1.67
C ALA A 73 8.97 -9.16 2.38
N SER A 74 8.54 -9.28 3.64
CA SER A 74 8.63 -10.55 4.38
C SER A 74 7.71 -11.63 3.78
N GLN A 75 6.53 -11.25 3.32
CA GLN A 75 5.62 -12.15 2.60
C GLN A 75 6.19 -12.58 1.24
N GLU A 76 6.87 -11.68 0.53
CA GLU A 76 7.54 -11.99 -0.75
C GLU A 76 8.68 -13.00 -0.58
N VAL A 77 9.36 -13.05 0.58
CA VAL A 77 10.29 -14.14 0.90
C VAL A 77 9.53 -15.46 1.09
N GLN A 78 8.47 -15.43 1.90
CA GLN A 78 7.72 -16.63 2.32
C GLN A 78 6.87 -17.28 1.22
N TYR A 79 6.22 -16.50 0.36
CA TYR A 79 5.22 -16.99 -0.58
C TYR A 79 5.64 -16.74 -2.03
N THR A 80 5.99 -17.83 -2.73
CA THR A 80 6.41 -17.79 -4.14
C THR A 80 5.37 -17.16 -5.06
N ALA A 81 4.09 -17.46 -4.87
CA ALA A 81 3.03 -16.89 -5.71
C ALA A 81 2.97 -15.35 -5.58
N LEU A 82 3.05 -14.81 -4.35
CA LEU A 82 3.05 -13.36 -4.13
C LEU A 82 4.29 -12.70 -4.72
N PHE A 83 5.47 -13.28 -4.51
CA PHE A 83 6.71 -12.79 -5.13
C PHE A 83 6.58 -12.72 -6.65
N ASN A 84 6.11 -13.80 -7.28
CA ASN A 84 6.02 -13.89 -8.74
C ASN A 84 5.05 -12.86 -9.31
N VAL A 85 3.87 -12.69 -8.72
CA VAL A 85 2.87 -11.70 -9.18
C VAL A 85 3.43 -10.28 -9.06
N ARG A 86 3.98 -9.93 -7.89
CA ARG A 86 4.47 -8.58 -7.60
C ARG A 86 5.72 -8.20 -8.39
N ASN A 87 6.67 -9.12 -8.48
CA ASN A 87 7.86 -8.94 -9.31
C ASN A 87 7.49 -8.91 -10.79
N GLY A 88 6.59 -9.78 -11.23
CA GLY A 88 6.10 -9.82 -12.61
C GLY A 88 5.42 -8.51 -13.04
N ASN A 89 4.55 -7.94 -12.20
CA ASN A 89 3.94 -6.63 -12.46
C ASN A 89 5.00 -5.53 -12.57
N PHE A 90 5.96 -5.47 -11.64
CA PHE A 90 7.02 -4.46 -11.67
C PHE A 90 7.92 -4.59 -12.90
N VAL A 91 8.34 -5.81 -13.25
CA VAL A 91 9.17 -6.06 -14.44
C VAL A 91 8.42 -5.73 -15.73
N ALA A 92 7.12 -6.01 -15.80
CA ALA A 92 6.30 -5.69 -16.96
C ALA A 92 6.12 -4.18 -17.18
N LEU A 93 6.11 -3.39 -16.11
CA LEU A 93 5.86 -1.95 -16.17
C LEU A 93 7.14 -1.11 -16.21
N ARG A 94 8.23 -1.56 -15.58
CA ARG A 94 9.45 -0.77 -15.49
C ARG A 94 10.05 -0.57 -16.89
N GLY A 95 10.28 0.68 -17.26
CA GLY A 95 10.82 1.04 -18.58
C GLY A 95 9.76 1.33 -19.65
N LEU A 96 8.47 1.10 -19.37
CA LEU A 96 7.40 1.60 -20.21
C LEU A 96 7.21 3.11 -20.05
N THR A 97 6.60 3.73 -21.06
CA THR A 97 6.06 5.10 -20.99
C THR A 97 4.77 5.14 -20.16
N THR A 98 4.31 6.35 -19.79
CA THR A 98 3.04 6.52 -19.07
C THR A 98 1.88 5.86 -19.82
N ASP A 99 1.72 6.13 -21.12
CA ASP A 99 0.59 5.61 -21.91
C ASP A 99 0.63 4.08 -22.03
N GLU A 100 1.81 3.50 -22.25
CA GLU A 100 1.96 2.03 -22.27
C GLU A 100 1.61 1.39 -20.93
N MET A 101 1.97 2.03 -19.80
CA MET A 101 1.56 1.55 -18.48
C MET A 101 0.04 1.65 -18.27
N VAL A 102 -0.59 2.73 -18.74
CA VAL A 102 -2.05 2.91 -18.68
C VAL A 102 -2.76 1.81 -19.45
N GLU A 103 -2.35 1.56 -20.70
CA GLU A 103 -2.93 0.51 -21.53
C GLU A 103 -2.73 -0.87 -20.91
N ALA A 104 -1.52 -1.15 -20.41
CA ALA A 104 -1.24 -2.43 -19.77
C ALA A 104 -2.08 -2.63 -18.50
N ILE A 105 -2.19 -1.63 -17.62
CA ILE A 105 -2.97 -1.72 -16.38
C ILE A 105 -4.45 -1.89 -16.72
N THR A 106 -4.97 -1.10 -17.65
CA THR A 106 -6.37 -1.15 -18.08
C THR A 106 -6.72 -2.50 -18.68
N ALA A 107 -5.87 -3.04 -19.56
CA ALA A 107 -6.06 -4.35 -20.16
C ALA A 107 -6.01 -5.51 -19.14
N ALA A 108 -5.31 -5.34 -18.02
CA ALA A 108 -5.25 -6.34 -16.95
C ALA A 108 -6.33 -6.15 -15.87
N MET A 109 -7.09 -5.05 -15.92
CA MET A 109 -8.08 -4.70 -14.89
C MET A 109 -9.27 -5.66 -14.94
N PRO A 110 -9.66 -6.27 -13.81
CA PRO A 110 -10.88 -7.07 -13.75
C PRO A 110 -12.14 -6.25 -14.06
N ASP A 111 -13.07 -6.82 -14.81
CA ASP A 111 -14.33 -6.16 -15.16
C ASP A 111 -15.17 -5.81 -13.93
N ASP A 112 -15.15 -6.69 -12.92
CA ASP A 112 -15.83 -6.57 -11.62
C ASP A 112 -15.04 -5.75 -10.59
N LEU A 113 -13.98 -5.04 -11.00
CA LEU A 113 -13.27 -4.14 -10.09
C LEU A 113 -14.16 -2.94 -9.74
N GLY A 114 -14.47 -2.80 -8.45
CA GLY A 114 -15.13 -1.63 -7.88
C GLY A 114 -14.18 -0.71 -7.12
N ILE A 115 -13.36 -1.30 -6.23
CA ILE A 115 -12.37 -0.59 -5.44
C ILE A 115 -10.98 -1.21 -5.68
N CYS A 116 -10.00 -0.38 -6.02
CA CYS A 116 -8.61 -0.77 -6.17
C CYS A 116 -7.76 -0.16 -5.06
N ARG A 117 -7.16 -1.01 -4.22
CA ARG A 117 -5.99 -0.64 -3.44
C ARG A 117 -4.76 -0.66 -4.34
N ILE A 118 -4.27 0.52 -4.68
CA ILE A 118 -2.99 0.66 -5.36
C ILE A 118 -1.91 0.38 -4.31
N HIS A 119 -1.33 -0.82 -4.42
CA HIS A 119 -0.28 -1.39 -3.56
C HIS A 119 -0.73 -1.78 -2.15
N VAL A 120 -0.82 -3.10 -1.91
CA VAL A 120 -0.53 -3.72 -0.60
C VAL A 120 0.98 -3.83 -0.41
N GLY A 121 1.70 -4.12 -1.50
CA GLY A 121 3.16 -4.14 -1.59
C GLY A 121 3.65 -3.28 -2.75
N GLY A 122 4.82 -2.66 -2.57
CA GLY A 122 5.40 -1.73 -3.53
C GLY A 122 5.07 -0.26 -3.26
N ASP A 123 5.46 0.62 -4.19
CA ASP A 123 5.12 2.04 -4.19
C ASP A 123 5.19 2.58 -5.63
N MET A 124 4.94 3.87 -5.79
CA MET A 124 5.08 4.61 -7.05
C MET A 124 6.57 4.71 -7.43
N PHE A 125 7.05 3.80 -8.28
CA PHE A 125 8.49 3.66 -8.58
C PHE A 125 9.06 4.73 -9.51
N SER A 126 8.21 5.45 -10.23
CA SER A 126 8.58 6.57 -11.09
C SER A 126 7.41 7.55 -11.21
N GLU A 127 7.69 8.78 -11.66
CA GLU A 127 6.63 9.74 -11.96
C GLU A 127 5.72 9.26 -13.10
N ALA A 128 6.28 8.61 -14.12
CA ALA A 128 5.49 8.04 -15.22
C ALA A 128 4.46 7.01 -14.71
N TYR A 129 4.86 6.16 -13.77
CA TYR A 129 3.95 5.18 -13.16
C TYR A 129 2.92 5.83 -12.22
N PHE A 130 3.31 6.89 -11.50
CA PHE A 130 2.36 7.70 -10.73
C PHE A 130 1.27 8.29 -11.65
N LEU A 131 1.68 8.92 -12.75
CA LEU A 131 0.76 9.51 -13.74
C LEU A 131 -0.10 8.45 -14.43
N ALA A 132 0.41 7.24 -14.62
CA ALA A 132 -0.39 6.15 -15.17
C ALA A 132 -1.58 5.82 -14.26
N TRP A 133 -1.41 5.81 -12.94
CA TRP A 133 -2.53 5.61 -12.00
C TRP A 133 -3.50 6.78 -11.96
N VAL A 134 -2.99 8.02 -12.05
CA VAL A 134 -3.86 9.21 -12.17
C VAL A 134 -4.73 9.10 -13.42
N GLU A 135 -4.14 8.70 -14.54
CA GLU A 135 -4.85 8.52 -15.81
C GLU A 135 -5.85 7.34 -15.76
N VAL A 136 -5.47 6.22 -15.16
CA VAL A 136 -6.37 5.07 -14.94
C VAL A 136 -7.57 5.49 -14.09
N ALA A 137 -7.36 6.21 -12.98
CA ALA A 137 -8.45 6.70 -12.15
C ALA A 137 -9.37 7.66 -12.91
N ARG A 138 -8.78 8.58 -13.70
CA ARG A 138 -9.52 9.52 -14.55
C ARG A 138 -10.40 8.83 -15.60
N ARG A 139 -9.93 7.72 -16.20
CA ARG A 139 -10.68 6.95 -17.20
C ARG A 139 -11.81 6.09 -16.58
N ASN A 140 -11.82 5.92 -15.27
CA ASN A 140 -12.73 5.02 -14.57
C ASN A 140 -13.43 5.74 -13.38
N PRO A 141 -14.20 6.80 -13.64
CA PRO A 141 -14.78 7.64 -12.58
C PRO A 141 -15.81 6.91 -11.70
N ASP A 142 -16.31 5.77 -12.16
CA ASP A 142 -17.25 4.89 -11.47
C ASP A 142 -16.56 3.85 -10.55
N ARG A 143 -15.22 3.84 -10.51
CA ARG A 143 -14.40 2.97 -9.67
C ARG A 143 -13.60 3.81 -8.68
N LEU A 144 -13.37 3.30 -7.47
CA LEU A 144 -12.57 3.98 -6.45
C LEU A 144 -11.14 3.44 -6.43
N PHE A 145 -10.17 4.34 -6.33
CA PHE A 145 -8.76 4.02 -6.21
C PHE A 145 -8.21 4.68 -4.94
N TYR A 146 -7.42 3.94 -4.16
CA TYR A 146 -6.71 4.52 -3.02
C TYR A 146 -5.31 3.95 -2.87
N ALA A 147 -4.40 4.76 -2.33
CA ALA A 147 -3.00 4.38 -2.18
C ALA A 147 -2.36 5.00 -0.93
N TYR A 148 -1.40 4.27 -0.37
CA TYR A 148 -0.40 4.81 0.53
C TYR A 148 0.88 5.04 -0.28
N THR A 149 1.50 6.21 -0.18
CA THR A 149 2.76 6.45 -0.91
C THR A 149 3.79 7.21 -0.09
N LYS A 150 5.06 6.84 -0.26
CA LYS A 150 6.24 7.59 0.21
C LYS A 150 6.87 8.41 -0.91
N SER A 151 6.43 8.23 -2.16
CA SER A 151 6.90 8.95 -3.34
C SER A 151 6.26 10.34 -3.45
N LEU A 152 6.35 11.11 -2.37
CA LEU A 152 5.73 12.42 -2.21
C LEU A 152 6.12 13.46 -3.27
N PRO A 153 7.36 13.49 -3.81
CA PRO A 153 7.69 14.42 -4.88
C PRO A 153 6.81 14.28 -6.12
N TYR A 154 6.39 13.05 -6.47
CA TYR A 154 5.52 12.81 -7.62
C TYR A 154 4.10 13.30 -7.36
N TRP A 155 3.59 13.08 -6.14
CA TRP A 155 2.28 13.58 -5.74
C TRP A 155 2.27 15.11 -5.71
N VAL A 156 3.21 15.74 -5.00
CA VAL A 156 3.26 17.21 -4.88
C VAL A 156 3.35 17.87 -6.26
N LYS A 157 4.20 17.38 -7.14
CA LYS A 157 4.34 17.91 -8.51
C LYS A 157 3.05 17.81 -9.32
N ASN A 158 2.23 16.78 -9.08
CA ASN A 158 1.01 16.49 -9.84
C ASN A 158 -0.27 16.69 -9.01
N ARG A 159 -0.20 17.49 -7.94
CA ARG A 159 -1.27 17.62 -6.94
C ARG A 159 -2.60 18.04 -7.53
N ALA A 160 -2.60 19.04 -8.41
CA ALA A 160 -3.82 19.52 -9.06
C ALA A 160 -4.54 18.41 -9.85
N ALA A 161 -3.79 17.50 -10.48
CA ALA A 161 -4.37 16.37 -11.21
C ALA A 161 -5.01 15.35 -10.27
N VAL A 162 -4.41 15.11 -9.10
CA VAL A 162 -4.98 14.24 -8.06
C VAL A 162 -6.24 14.87 -7.45
N GLU A 163 -6.20 16.16 -7.10
CA GLU A 163 -7.31 16.85 -6.44
C GLU A 163 -8.54 16.99 -7.36
N ALA A 164 -8.34 16.99 -8.68
CA ALA A 164 -9.42 16.95 -9.66
C ALA A 164 -10.16 15.59 -9.71
N LEU A 165 -9.64 14.54 -9.07
CA LEU A 165 -10.18 13.18 -9.12
C LEU A 165 -10.85 12.81 -7.77
N PRO A 166 -12.19 12.90 -7.65
CA PRO A 166 -12.86 12.50 -6.42
C PRO A 166 -12.72 11.00 -6.14
N ASN A 167 -12.44 10.18 -7.15
CA ASN A 167 -12.29 8.74 -7.02
C ASN A 167 -10.83 8.27 -6.80
N LEU A 168 -9.89 9.17 -6.52
CA LEU A 168 -8.51 8.84 -6.16
C LEU A 168 -8.16 9.41 -4.78
N VAL A 169 -7.96 8.53 -3.79
CA VAL A 169 -7.60 8.90 -2.42
C VAL A 169 -6.15 8.54 -2.14
N LEU A 170 -5.29 9.54 -1.96
CA LEU A 170 -3.89 9.33 -1.60
C LEU A 170 -3.65 9.63 -0.12
N THR A 171 -2.82 8.82 0.52
CA THR A 171 -2.36 9.02 1.90
C THR A 171 -0.83 9.03 1.93
N ALA A 172 -0.24 10.09 2.48
CA ALA A 172 1.21 10.21 2.61
C ALA A 172 1.67 9.28 3.74
N SER A 173 2.47 8.27 3.41
CA SER A 173 2.95 7.33 4.42
C SER A 173 4.25 7.84 5.02
N ARG A 174 4.28 8.12 6.33
CA ARG A 174 5.51 8.50 7.03
C ARG A 174 6.54 7.37 7.05
N GLY A 175 7.80 7.75 7.28
CA GLY A 175 8.97 6.88 7.26
C GLY A 175 9.64 6.80 5.87
N GLY A 176 9.44 7.82 5.04
CA GLY A 176 10.11 8.00 3.76
C GLY A 176 11.27 9.00 3.86
N ARG A 177 12.02 9.14 2.77
CA ARG A 177 13.11 10.14 2.67
C ARG A 177 12.60 11.57 2.44
N CYS A 178 11.33 11.73 2.09
CA CYS A 178 10.72 13.00 1.72
C CYS A 178 9.67 13.47 2.72
N ASP A 179 9.68 12.96 3.96
CA ASP A 179 8.64 13.22 4.96
C ASP A 179 8.42 14.71 5.23
N SER A 180 9.43 15.57 5.08
CA SER A 180 9.27 17.03 5.24
C SER A 180 8.21 17.64 4.32
N MET A 181 7.94 17.00 3.17
CA MET A 181 6.91 17.44 2.22
C MET A 181 5.49 17.27 2.76
N ILE A 182 5.29 16.43 3.79
CA ILE A 182 3.97 16.19 4.39
C ILE A 182 3.47 17.48 5.04
N GLU A 183 4.28 18.07 5.93
CA GLU A 183 3.95 19.34 6.59
C GLU A 183 4.03 20.52 5.63
N GLU A 184 5.07 20.58 4.78
CA GLU A 184 5.28 21.67 3.83
C GLU A 184 4.07 21.89 2.91
N HIS A 185 3.43 20.79 2.50
CA HIS A 185 2.29 20.84 1.59
C HIS A 185 0.96 20.48 2.27
N GLY A 186 0.92 20.26 3.59
CA GLY A 186 -0.30 19.86 4.30
C GLY A 186 -0.97 18.63 3.68
N LEU A 187 -0.17 17.59 3.38
CA LEU A 187 -0.68 16.32 2.87
C LEU A 187 -1.29 15.51 4.02
N ARG A 188 -2.47 14.93 3.79
CA ARG A 188 -2.98 13.87 4.66
C ARG A 188 -1.93 12.78 4.83
N SER A 189 -1.73 12.32 6.06
CA SER A 189 -0.68 11.38 6.42
C SER A 189 -1.13 10.18 7.26
N VAL A 190 -0.31 9.13 7.20
CA VAL A 190 -0.39 7.98 8.10
C VAL A 190 0.96 7.68 8.72
N GLN A 191 0.97 7.28 9.99
CA GLN A 191 2.17 6.82 10.70
C GLN A 191 2.05 5.38 11.18
N VAL A 192 3.20 4.69 11.23
CA VAL A 192 3.28 3.36 11.85
C VAL A 192 3.64 3.55 13.32
N CYS A 193 2.76 3.08 14.20
CA CYS A 193 2.91 3.12 15.65
C CYS A 193 3.25 1.73 16.20
N TYR A 194 4.23 1.67 17.09
CA TYR A 194 4.67 0.45 17.75
C TYR A 194 3.74 0.08 18.90
N THR A 195 3.03 1.08 19.45
CA THR A 195 2.03 0.93 20.50
C THR A 195 0.76 1.73 20.20
N GLU A 196 -0.36 1.41 20.84
CA GLU A 196 -1.59 2.21 20.73
C GLU A 196 -1.40 3.62 21.30
N ALA A 197 -0.56 3.76 22.34
CA ALA A 197 -0.27 5.06 22.95
C ALA A 197 0.44 6.04 22.00
N GLU A 198 1.29 5.54 21.10
CA GLU A 198 1.96 6.37 20.08
C GLU A 198 1.02 6.96 19.04
N ALA A 199 -0.16 6.34 18.83
CA ALA A 199 -1.17 6.93 17.96
C ALA A 199 -1.73 8.23 18.55
N GLY A 200 -1.67 8.40 19.88
CA GLY A 200 -2.17 9.57 20.57
C GLY A 200 -3.67 9.76 20.32
N VAL A 201 -4.02 10.85 19.62
CA VAL A 201 -5.41 11.17 19.24
C VAL A 201 -5.79 10.65 17.85
N LEU A 202 -4.82 10.12 17.09
CA LEU A 202 -5.09 9.62 15.75
C LEU A 202 -5.90 8.32 15.83
N PRO A 203 -6.94 8.15 15.01
CA PRO A 203 -7.62 6.87 14.91
C PRO A 203 -6.67 5.82 14.35
N ILE A 204 -6.74 4.60 14.90
CA ILE A 204 -5.98 3.46 14.39
C ILE A 204 -6.82 2.73 13.35
N ASP A 205 -6.31 2.65 12.12
CA ASP A 205 -7.03 2.01 11.03
C ASP A 205 -6.90 0.49 11.04
N HIS A 206 -8.06 -0.19 11.06
CA HIS A 206 -8.15 -1.64 11.15
C HIS A 206 -8.67 -2.32 9.89
N ASP A 207 -9.16 -1.59 8.89
CA ASP A 207 -9.88 -2.16 7.75
C ASP A 207 -9.65 -1.41 6.43
N ASP A 208 -8.67 -0.49 6.40
CA ASP A 208 -8.41 0.43 5.29
C ASP A 208 -9.52 1.47 5.05
N SER A 209 -10.58 1.52 5.86
CA SER A 209 -11.68 2.50 5.66
C SER A 209 -11.17 3.93 5.77
N HIS A 210 -10.24 4.21 6.70
CA HIS A 210 -9.62 5.53 6.79
C HIS A 210 -8.93 5.88 5.48
N ALA A 211 -8.16 4.96 4.90
CA ALA A 211 -7.43 5.20 3.66
C ALA A 211 -8.33 5.31 2.42
N ALA A 212 -9.43 4.55 2.38
CA ALA A 212 -10.27 4.41 1.19
C ALA A 212 -11.41 5.45 1.11
N CYS A 213 -12.02 5.82 2.24
CA CYS A 213 -13.22 6.67 2.22
C CYS A 213 -12.92 8.07 1.67
N PRO A 214 -13.60 8.51 0.59
CA PRO A 214 -13.45 9.86 0.05
C PRO A 214 -13.67 10.98 1.08
N SER A 215 -14.62 10.82 2.00
CA SER A 215 -14.93 11.79 3.06
C SER A 215 -13.78 12.00 4.06
N LEU A 216 -12.94 10.99 4.26
CA LEU A 216 -11.81 11.01 5.20
C LEU A 216 -10.51 11.48 4.54
N ARG A 217 -10.55 11.98 3.29
CA ARG A 217 -9.35 12.38 2.52
C ARG A 217 -8.50 13.49 3.13
N GLY A 218 -9.02 14.17 4.17
CA GLY A 218 -8.29 15.18 4.94
C GLY A 218 -7.77 14.70 6.29
N ASP A 219 -8.12 13.48 6.72
CA ASP A 219 -7.95 13.06 8.11
C ASP A 219 -6.73 12.15 8.29
N ASP A 220 -5.78 12.60 9.11
CA ASP A 220 -4.63 11.79 9.52
C ASP A 220 -5.06 10.58 10.36
N PHE A 221 -4.30 9.48 10.26
CA PHE A 221 -4.55 8.28 11.03
C PHE A 221 -3.26 7.51 11.34
N ALA A 222 -3.39 6.45 12.13
CA ALA A 222 -2.28 5.58 12.51
C ALA A 222 -2.50 4.14 12.05
N LEU A 223 -1.40 3.42 11.88
CA LEU A 223 -1.38 1.97 11.67
C LEU A 223 -0.52 1.34 12.75
N LEU A 224 -0.98 0.26 13.36
CA LEU A 224 -0.14 -0.50 14.28
C LEU A 224 0.88 -1.35 13.53
N LEU A 225 2.07 -1.43 14.09
CA LEU A 225 3.16 -2.26 13.60
C LEU A 225 2.71 -3.72 13.45
N HIS A 226 3.03 -4.30 12.29
CA HIS A 226 2.72 -5.69 11.98
C HIS A 226 3.76 -6.33 11.06
N GLY A 227 3.59 -7.63 10.82
CA GLY A 227 4.56 -8.42 10.04
C GLY A 227 5.76 -8.85 10.86
N THR A 228 6.59 -9.73 10.29
CA THR A 228 7.77 -10.27 10.98
C THR A 228 8.84 -9.20 11.15
N GLN A 229 9.33 -9.01 12.37
CA GLN A 229 10.38 -8.06 12.70
C GLN A 229 11.71 -8.78 13.03
N PRO A 230 12.88 -8.15 12.81
CA PRO A 230 14.17 -8.76 13.13
C PRO A 230 14.32 -8.98 14.65
N LYS A 231 14.90 -10.11 15.08
CA LYS A 231 15.06 -10.40 16.51
C LYS A 231 15.94 -9.35 17.19
N GLY A 232 15.58 -8.96 18.42
CA GLY A 232 16.35 -8.01 19.23
C GLY A 232 16.17 -6.54 18.86
N THR A 233 15.28 -6.21 17.92
CA THR A 233 14.93 -4.81 17.62
C THR A 233 13.76 -4.33 18.48
N GLU A 234 13.65 -3.01 18.64
CA GLU A 234 12.50 -2.37 19.28
C GLU A 234 11.17 -2.77 18.62
N ALA A 235 11.14 -2.85 17.29
CA ALA A 235 9.99 -3.29 16.52
C ALA A 235 9.57 -4.73 16.89
N ALA A 236 10.51 -5.63 17.15
CA ALA A 236 10.19 -7.00 17.54
C ALA A 236 9.64 -7.09 18.97
N GLU A 237 10.16 -6.31 19.92
CA GLU A 237 9.63 -6.26 21.28
C GLU A 237 8.24 -5.59 21.32
N ALA A 238 8.03 -4.52 20.55
CA ALA A 238 6.73 -3.89 20.37
C ALA A 238 5.69 -4.88 19.82
N LEU A 239 6.03 -5.62 18.76
CA LEU A 239 5.15 -6.64 18.19
C LEU A 239 4.81 -7.76 19.20
N LYS A 240 5.76 -8.15 20.04
CA LYS A 240 5.54 -9.13 21.12
C LYS A 240 4.59 -8.58 22.18
N ALA A 241 4.72 -7.29 22.54
CA ALA A 241 3.81 -6.63 23.47
C ALA A 241 2.38 -6.56 22.91
N LEU A 242 2.21 -6.13 21.65
CA LEU A 242 0.92 -6.09 20.95
C LEU A 242 0.22 -7.47 20.88
N ARG A 243 1.00 -8.54 20.68
CA ARG A 243 0.47 -9.92 20.72
C ARG A 243 0.03 -10.33 22.12
N LYS A 244 0.79 -9.95 23.14
CA LYS A 244 0.50 -10.30 24.54
C LYS A 244 -0.74 -9.58 25.07
N SER A 245 -0.99 -8.35 24.65
CA SER A 245 -2.19 -7.57 25.02
C SER A 245 -3.46 -8.01 24.30
N GLY A 246 -3.35 -8.79 23.22
CA GLY A 246 -4.48 -9.13 22.36
C GLY A 246 -4.91 -7.99 21.44
N THR A 247 -4.11 -6.92 21.31
CA THR A 247 -4.39 -5.78 20.43
C THR A 247 -4.50 -6.26 18.97
N LYS A 248 -5.56 -5.88 18.26
CA LYS A 248 -5.77 -6.22 16.84
C LYS A 248 -4.82 -5.40 15.97
N HIS A 249 -3.62 -5.93 15.74
CA HIS A 249 -2.57 -5.30 14.94
C HIS A 249 -2.30 -6.03 13.61
N SER A 250 -2.84 -7.23 13.40
CA SER A 250 -2.64 -7.99 12.17
C SER A 250 -3.91 -8.75 11.76
N TYR A 251 -3.98 -9.12 10.47
CA TYR A 251 -5.17 -9.72 9.86
C TYR A 251 -4.91 -11.19 9.57
N SER A 252 -5.78 -12.06 10.08
CA SER A 252 -5.72 -13.50 9.87
C SER A 252 -5.87 -13.86 8.40
N ARG A 253 -5.17 -14.92 7.96
CA ARG A 253 -5.46 -15.54 6.65
C ARG A 253 -6.90 -16.01 6.63
N LYS A 254 -7.52 -15.93 5.45
CA LYS A 254 -8.73 -16.71 5.16
C LYS A 254 -8.42 -18.18 5.44
N ALA A 255 -9.29 -18.87 6.17
CA ALA A 255 -9.30 -20.32 6.08
C ALA A 255 -9.54 -20.67 4.61
N VAL A 256 -8.65 -21.44 4.01
CA VAL A 256 -8.89 -21.97 2.67
C VAL A 256 -10.03 -22.98 2.85
N ALA A 257 -11.24 -22.60 2.46
CA ALA A 257 -12.35 -23.52 2.30
C ALA A 257 -12.14 -24.35 1.03
#